data_AF-A0A959HMB6-F1
#
_entry.id   AF-A0A959HMB6-F1
#
_cell.length_a   1.000
_cell.length_b   1.000
_cell.length_c   1.000
_cell.angle_alpha   90.00
_cell.angle_beta   90.00
_cell.angle_gamma   90.00
#
_symmetry.space_group_name_H-M   'P 1'
#
loop_
_entity.id
_entity.type
_entity.pdbx_description
1 polymer ?
#
loop_
_entity_poly.entity_id
_entity_poly.type
_entity_poly.pdbx_seq_one_letter_code
_entity_poly.pdbx_strand_id
1 'polypeptide(L)'
;MQIRYLCEYWAADYACYERVSIPVLVAVPSFSPVVLENPASFFLSWYTDEWFQLAAKNEHIRPIVVEGSGCNVMQDQPEVLGRLLQEFLHK
;
A
#
# COMPACT_ATOMS: atom_id res chain seq x y z
N MET A 1 15.20 2.82 -15.70
CA MET A 1 14.45 3.79 -14.88
C MET A 1 14.31 3.19 -13.49
N GLN A 2 14.86 3.83 -12.47
CA GLN A 2 15.07 3.22 -11.15
C GLN A 2 13.86 3.54 -10.25
N ILE A 3 13.10 2.52 -9.86
CA ILE A 3 12.03 2.63 -8.85
C ILE A 3 12.68 3.19 -7.59
N ARG A 4 12.25 4.36 -7.10
CA ARG A 4 12.90 4.96 -5.93
C ARG A 4 12.33 4.46 -4.61
N TYR A 5 11.02 4.23 -4.48
CA TYR A 5 10.45 3.67 -3.24
C TYR A 5 9.15 2.88 -3.51
N LEU A 6 9.16 1.58 -3.20
CA LEU A 6 7.95 0.78 -2.95
C LEU A 6 7.76 0.76 -1.44
N CYS A 7 6.62 1.25 -0.98
CA CYS A 7 6.27 1.28 0.42
C CYS A 7 5.39 0.08 0.74
N GLU A 8 5.96 -0.97 1.34
CA GLU A 8 5.17 -2.08 1.87
C GLU A 8 4.44 -1.61 3.14
N TYR A 9 3.14 -1.86 3.16
CA TYR A 9 2.17 -1.46 4.18
C TYR A 9 2.62 -1.64 5.65
N TRP A 10 3.45 -2.65 5.95
CA TRP A 10 3.96 -2.90 7.31
C TRP A 10 5.29 -2.21 7.64
N ALA A 11 6.03 -1.76 6.63
CA ALA A 11 7.43 -1.34 6.77
C ALA A 11 7.60 0.18 6.91
N ALA A 12 6.52 0.95 6.88
CA ALA A 12 6.60 2.41 6.80
C ALA A 12 5.53 3.12 7.61
N ASP A 13 5.98 4.13 8.36
CA ASP A 13 5.12 5.09 9.04
C ASP A 13 4.56 6.07 8.00
N TYR A 14 3.24 6.10 7.83
CA TYR A 14 2.55 6.97 6.89
C TYR A 14 2.78 8.46 7.20
N ALA A 15 3.05 8.82 8.47
CA ALA A 15 3.29 10.21 8.87
C ALA A 15 4.54 10.79 8.19
N CYS A 16 5.51 9.95 7.82
CA CYS A 16 6.69 10.37 7.07
C CYS A 16 6.36 10.84 5.64
N TYR A 17 5.18 10.51 5.12
CA TYR A 17 4.76 10.77 3.74
C TYR A 17 3.89 12.03 3.60
N GLU A 18 3.53 12.71 4.71
CA GLU A 18 2.74 13.94 4.69
C GLU A 18 3.35 15.06 3.84
N ARG A 19 4.68 15.13 3.76
CA ARG A 19 5.42 16.21 3.08
C ARG A 19 6.11 15.75 1.81
N VAL A 20 5.86 14.52 1.36
CA VAL A 20 6.49 13.97 0.17
C VAL A 20 5.95 14.69 -1.06
N SER A 21 6.87 15.22 -1.87
CA SER A 21 6.59 15.95 -3.12
C SER A 21 6.89 15.15 -4.40
N ILE A 22 7.29 13.88 -4.24
CA ILE A 22 7.54 12.96 -5.35
C ILE A 22 6.40 11.94 -5.43
N PRO A 23 6.02 11.46 -6.61
CA PRO A 23 5.00 10.43 -6.73
C PRO A 23 5.36 9.16 -5.94
N VAL A 24 4.42 8.68 -5.11
CA VAL A 24 4.52 7.44 -4.33
C VAL A 24 3.33 6.56 -4.63
N LEU A 25 3.61 5.32 -5.04
CA LEU A 25 2.63 4.25 -5.11
C LEU A 25 2.63 3.49 -3.78
N VAL A 26 1.46 3.34 -3.17
CA VAL A 26 1.27 2.54 -1.96
C VAL A 26 0.38 1.35 -2.29
N ALA A 27 0.89 0.13 -2.09
CA ALA A 27 0.13 -1.09 -2.26
C ALA A 27 -0.54 -1.44 -0.93
N VAL A 28 -1.85 -1.22 -0.84
CA VAL A 28 -2.64 -1.42 0.37
C VAL A 28 -3.30 -2.81 0.32
N PRO A 29 -3.01 -3.72 1.26
CA PRO A 29 -3.64 -5.04 1.25
C PRO A 29 -5.13 -4.95 1.56
N SER A 30 -5.96 -5.77 0.90
CA SER A 30 -7.37 -5.95 1.30
C SER A 30 -7.55 -6.98 2.43
N PHE A 31 -6.47 -7.71 2.75
CA PHE A 31 -6.44 -8.89 3.61
C PHE A 31 -7.26 -10.07 3.09
N SER A 32 -6.71 -11.28 3.19
CA SER A 32 -7.49 -12.49 2.93
C SER A 32 -8.47 -12.76 4.09
N PRO A 33 -9.56 -13.51 3.87
CA PRO A 33 -10.50 -13.86 4.94
C PRO A 33 -9.82 -14.48 6.16
N VAL A 34 -8.81 -15.32 5.94
CA VAL A 34 -7.99 -15.94 6.99
C VAL A 34 -7.31 -14.91 7.90
N VAL A 35 -6.84 -13.80 7.34
CA VAL A 35 -6.19 -12.72 8.09
C VAL A 35 -7.23 -11.90 8.87
N LEU A 36 -8.38 -11.62 8.26
CA LEU A 36 -9.47 -10.84 8.85
C LEU A 36 -10.17 -11.58 10.00
N GLU A 37 -10.26 -12.90 9.93
CA GLU A 37 -10.85 -13.74 10.99
C GLU A 37 -9.94 -13.90 12.21
N ASN A 38 -8.65 -13.52 12.11
CA ASN A 38 -7.72 -13.58 13.23
C ASN A 38 -7.96 -12.42 14.20
N PRO A 39 -8.32 -12.67 15.48
CA PRO A 39 -8.58 -11.61 16.45
C PRO A 39 -7.35 -10.72 16.74
N ALA A 40 -6.14 -11.25 16.51
CA ALA A 40 -4.92 -10.47 16.66
C ALA A 40 -4.73 -9.43 15.54
N SER A 41 -5.50 -9.50 14.46
CA SER A 41 -5.40 -8.64 13.27
C SER A 41 -6.30 -7.40 13.31
N PHE A 42 -6.94 -7.10 14.45
CA PHE A 42 -7.95 -6.03 14.56
C PHE A 42 -7.46 -4.63 14.16
N PHE A 43 -6.16 -4.36 14.27
CA PHE A 43 -5.55 -3.06 13.95
C PHE A 43 -5.27 -2.87 12.45
N LEU A 44 -5.42 -3.92 11.64
CA LEU A 44 -5.10 -3.89 10.22
C LEU A 44 -6.01 -2.94 9.42
N SER A 45 -7.29 -2.84 9.76
CA SER A 45 -8.22 -1.95 9.06
C SER A 45 -7.90 -0.47 9.31
N TRP A 46 -7.48 -0.10 10.52
CA TRP A 46 -7.10 1.28 10.84
C TRP A 46 -5.93 1.73 9.96
N TYR A 47 -4.86 0.93 9.91
CA TYR A 47 -3.68 1.27 9.13
C TYR A 47 -3.95 1.36 7.63
N THR A 48 -4.91 0.61 7.08
CA THR A 48 -5.29 0.75 5.66
C THR A 48 -6.00 2.07 5.37
N ASP A 49 -6.86 2.53 6.29
CA ASP A 49 -7.62 3.77 6.12
C ASP A 49 -6.70 5.02 6.13
N GLU A 50 -5.61 4.98 6.90
CA GLU A 50 -4.68 6.11 7.02
C GLU A 50 -4.00 6.47 5.70
N TRP A 51 -3.71 5.49 4.85
CA TRP A 51 -3.14 5.75 3.51
C TRP A 51 -4.12 6.48 2.59
N PHE A 52 -5.42 6.15 2.66
CA PHE A 52 -6.45 6.85 1.89
C PHE A 52 -6.71 8.26 2.44
N GLN A 53 -6.70 8.42 3.77
CA GLN A 53 -6.79 9.75 4.39
C GLN A 53 -5.59 10.64 4.03
N LEU A 54 -4.40 10.06 3.95
CA LEU A 54 -3.20 10.76 3.54
C LEU A 54 -3.27 11.18 2.07
N ALA A 55 -3.72 10.29 1.18
CA ALA A 55 -3.90 10.59 -0.25
C ALA A 55 -4.90 11.71 -0.50
N ALA A 56 -5.91 11.85 0.37
CA ALA A 56 -6.86 12.97 0.32
C ALA A 56 -6.20 14.34 0.64
N LYS A 57 -5.03 14.34 1.31
CA LYS A 57 -4.29 15.54 1.72
C LYS A 57 -3.01 15.77 0.91
N ASN A 58 -2.48 14.74 0.26
CA ASN A 58 -1.25 14.79 -0.53
C ASN A 58 -1.46 14.10 -1.89
N GLU A 59 -1.52 14.90 -2.97
CA GLU A 59 -1.75 14.44 -4.34
C GLU A 59 -0.66 13.53 -4.90
N HIS A 60 0.53 13.54 -4.28
CA HIS A 60 1.63 12.67 -4.69
C HIS A 60 1.49 11.23 -4.19
N ILE A 61 0.58 10.98 -3.23
CA ILE A 61 0.36 9.66 -2.66
C ILE A 61 -0.79 8.97 -3.38
N ARG A 62 -0.51 7.81 -3.96
CA ARG A 62 -1.51 7.01 -4.67
C ARG A 62 -1.64 5.62 -4.03
N PRO A 63 -2.60 5.43 -3.12
CA PRO A 63 -2.93 4.12 -2.57
C PRO A 63 -3.74 3.30 -3.59
N ILE A 64 -3.41 2.03 -3.74
CA ILE A 64 -4.16 1.06 -4.54
C ILE A 64 -4.40 -0.18 -3.68
N VAL A 65 -5.67 -0.59 -3.60
CA VAL A 65 -6.03 -1.83 -2.92
C VAL A 65 -5.56 -3.02 -3.77
N VAL A 66 -4.87 -3.97 -3.14
CA VAL A 66 -4.49 -5.25 -3.73
C VAL A 66 -5.30 -6.36 -3.09
N GLU A 67 -6.26 -6.87 -3.86
CA GLU A 67 -7.17 -7.92 -3.40
C GLU A 67 -6.45 -9.24 -3.12
N GLY A 68 -6.94 -9.96 -2.10
CA GLY A 68 -6.47 -11.32 -1.80
C GLY A 68 -5.01 -11.40 -1.34
N SER A 69 -4.43 -10.29 -0.89
CA SER A 69 -3.11 -10.26 -0.25
C SER A 69 -3.24 -10.43 1.27
N GLY A 70 -2.21 -10.98 1.90
CA GLY A 70 -2.01 -10.92 3.35
C GLY A 70 -1.28 -9.64 3.74
N CYS A 71 -0.47 -9.67 4.80
CA CYS A 71 0.25 -8.48 5.27
C CYS A 71 1.42 -8.08 4.36
N ASN A 72 1.97 -9.01 3.56
CA ASN A 72 3.08 -8.75 2.66
C ASN A 72 2.62 -8.87 1.20
N VAL A 73 2.12 -7.77 0.65
CA VAL A 73 1.57 -7.71 -0.71
C VAL A 73 2.57 -8.19 -1.77
N MET A 74 3.87 -7.91 -1.60
CA MET A 74 4.89 -8.32 -2.56
C MET A 74 5.07 -9.85 -2.57
N GLN A 75 5.04 -10.48 -1.41
CA GLN A 75 5.11 -11.94 -1.29
C GLN A 75 3.83 -12.62 -1.76
N ASP A 76 2.68 -12.03 -1.40
CA ASP A 76 1.37 -12.65 -1.63
C ASP A 76 0.86 -12.47 -3.06
N GLN A 77 1.16 -11.33 -3.69
CA GLN A 77 0.64 -10.93 -5.00
C GLN A 77 1.72 -10.31 -5.92
N PRO A 78 2.85 -11.01 -6.17
CA PRO A 78 4.01 -10.44 -6.88
C PRO A 78 3.69 -10.00 -8.31
N GLU A 79 2.85 -10.76 -9.04
CA GLU A 79 2.48 -10.42 -10.42
C GLU A 79 1.55 -9.21 -10.51
N VAL A 80 0.61 -9.10 -9.57
CA VAL A 80 -0.30 -7.95 -9.47
C VAL A 80 0.51 -6.70 -9.17
N LEU A 81 1.38 -6.76 -8.16
CA LEU A 81 2.24 -5.64 -7.80
C LEU A 81 3.18 -5.23 -8.94
N GLY A 82 3.75 -6.21 -9.65
CA GLY A 82 4.57 -5.98 -10.84
C GLY A 82 3.82 -5.18 -11.91
N ARG A 83 2.56 -5.55 -12.21
CA ARG A 83 1.73 -4.79 -13.16
C ARG A 83 1.45 -3.37 -12.68
N LEU A 84 1.05 -3.20 -11.42
CA LEU A 84 0.78 -1.87 -10.84
C LEU A 84 2.00 -0.96 -10.88
N LEU A 85 3.20 -1.50 -10.59
CA LEU A 85 4.45 -0.77 -10.70
C LEU A 85 4.74 -0.36 -12.15
N GLN A 86 4.55 -1.26 -13.11
CA GLN A 86 4.73 -0.93 -14.53
C GLN A 86 3.76 0.19 -14.95
N GLU A 87 2.48 0.10 -14.61
CA GLU A 87 1.50 1.14 -14.93
C GLU A 87 1.84 2.49 -14.27
N PHE A 88 2.35 2.47 -13.04
CA PHE A 88 2.74 3.68 -12.33
C PHE A 88 3.97 4.35 -12.94
N LEU A 89 4.95 3.57 -13.39
CA LEU A 89 6.17 4.10 -14.02
C LEU A 89 5.95 4.68 -15.42
N HIS A 90 4.90 4.27 -16.11
CA HIS A 90 4.58 4.72 -17.47
C HIS A 90 3.53 5.84 -17.53
N LYS A 91 3.02 6.29 -16.38
CA LYS A 91 2.10 7.44 -16.25
C LYS A 91 2.86 8.67 -15.76
#